data_AF-A0A330LLG5-F1
#
_entry.id   AF-A0A330LLG5-F1
#
_cell.length_a   1.000
_cell.length_b   1.000
_cell.length_c   1.000
_cell.angle_alpha   90.00
_cell.angle_beta   90.00
_cell.angle_gamma   90.00
#
_symmetry.space_group_name_H-M   'P 1'
#
loop_
_entity.id
_entity.type
_entity.pdbx_description
1 polymer ?
#
loop_
_entity_poly.entity_id
_entity_poly.type
_entity_poly.pdbx_seq_one_letter_code
_entity_poly.pdbx_strand_id
1 'polypeptide(L)' 'MDLSKLHTGMMISSKKGDGHIISIDREQHTMQVIDFMDNHEFEVGFEYIKDDPQVHNPEGGYY' A
#
# COMPACT_ATOMS: atom_id res chain seq x y z
N MET A 1 0.75 -8.81 1.30
CA MET A 1 0.16 -7.71 2.07
C MET A 1 -1.24 -8.09 2.55
N ASP A 2 -1.48 -8.04 3.87
CA ASP A 2 -2.84 -8.05 4.41
C ASP A 2 -3.50 -6.70 4.09
N LEU A 3 -4.60 -6.68 3.34
CA LEU A 3 -5.38 -5.45 3.12
C LEU A 3 -5.80 -4.77 4.42
N SER A 4 -5.96 -5.56 5.50
CA SER A 4 -6.30 -5.08 6.83
C SER A 4 -5.24 -4.15 7.45
N LYS A 5 -4.01 -4.14 6.90
CA LYS A 5 -2.93 -3.25 7.33
C LYS A 5 -2.77 -2.03 6.41
N LEU A 6 -3.55 -1.90 5.34
CA LEU A 6 -3.56 -0.67 4.55
C LEU A 6 -4.39 0.40 5.25
N HIS A 7 -3.78 1.57 5.42
CA HIS A 7 -4.40 2.75 5.98
C HIS A 7 -4.01 3.99 5.18
N THR A 8 -4.92 4.96 5.09
CA THR A 8 -4.66 6.25 4.45
C THR A 8 -3.47 6.93 5.15
N GLY A 9 -2.62 7.59 4.36
CA GLY A 9 -1.35 8.17 4.80
C GLY A 9 -0.16 7.21 4.81
N MET A 10 -0.37 5.91 4.61
CA MET A 10 0.73 4.94 4.48
C MET A 10 1.51 5.21 3.19
N MET A 11 2.84 5.20 3.28
CA MET A 11 3.71 5.21 2.11
C MET A 11 3.77 3.79 1.53
N ILE A 12 3.58 3.67 0.24
CA ILE A 12 3.62 2.42 -0.49
C ILE A 12 4.57 2.54 -1.67
N SER A 13 5.16 1.41 -2.05
CA SER A 13 5.90 1.28 -3.30
C SER A 13 5.11 0.38 -4.24
N SER A 14 4.66 0.92 -5.36
CA SER A 14 3.95 0.15 -6.40
C SER A 14 4.82 0.02 -7.64
N LYS A 15 4.43 -0.87 -8.57
CA LYS A 15 5.08 -0.98 -9.87
C LYS A 15 4.95 0.31 -10.71
N LYS A 16 3.98 1.17 -10.40
CA LYS A 16 3.75 2.46 -11.05
C LYS A 16 4.56 3.62 -10.45
N GLY A 17 5.00 3.51 -9.19
CA GLY A 17 5.64 4.59 -8.46
C GLY A 17 5.51 4.41 -6.96
N ASP A 18 6.29 5.20 -6.22
CA ASP A 18 6.22 5.33 -4.77
C ASP A 18 5.38 6.55 -4.39
N GLY A 19 4.54 6.39 -3.36
CA GLY A 19 3.61 7.45 -2.98
C GLY A 19 2.82 7.14 -1.73
N HIS A 20 1.94 8.07 -1.36
CA HIS A 20 1.11 7.98 -0.17
C HIS A 20 -0.34 7.63 -0.54
N ILE A 21 -0.93 6.71 0.20
CA ILE A 21 -2.35 6.37 0.03
C ILE A 21 -3.21 7.56 0.49
N ILE A 22 -4.02 8.12 -0.41
CA ILE A 22 -4.99 9.17 -0.06
C ILE A 22 -6.39 8.60 0.17
N SER A 23 -6.74 7.51 -0.53
CA SER A 23 -8.03 6.84 -0.39
C SER A 23 -7.93 5.37 -0.75
N ILE A 24 -8.83 4.55 -0.18
CA ILE A 24 -8.83 3.09 -0.34
C ILE A 24 -10.24 2.68 -0.78
N ASP A 25 -10.35 2.16 -2.00
CA ASP A 25 -11.60 1.66 -2.54
C ASP A 25 -11.69 0.14 -2.39
N ARG A 26 -12.40 -0.28 -1.34
CA ARG A 26 -12.55 -1.70 -0.99
C ARG A 26 -13.53 -2.43 -1.91
N GLU A 27 -14.39 -1.72 -2.63
CA GLU A 27 -15.36 -2.34 -3.53
C GLU A 27 -14.68 -2.73 -4.85
N GLN A 28 -13.82 -1.85 -5.38
CA GLN A 28 -13.10 -2.10 -6.64
C GLN A 28 -11.74 -2.78 -6.45
N HIS A 29 -11.35 -3.04 -5.20
CA HIS A 29 -10.03 -3.58 -4.88
C HIS A 29 -8.88 -2.66 -5.39
N THR A 30 -9.10 -1.35 -5.35
CA THR A 30 -8.14 -0.32 -5.77
C THR A 30 -7.87 0.70 -4.66
N MET A 31 -6.82 1.48 -4.82
CA MET A 31 -6.52 2.59 -3.93
C MET A 31 -5.94 3.75 -4.72
N GLN A 32 -6.22 4.93 -4.20
CA GLN A 32 -5.74 6.19 -4.73
C GLN A 32 -4.45 6.56 -4.01
N VAL A 33 -3.42 6.85 -4.78
CA VAL A 33 -2.07 7.11 -4.30
C VAL A 33 -1.61 8.43 -4.89
N ILE A 34 -1.00 9.29 -4.09
CA ILE A 34 -0.35 10.50 -4.56
C ILE A 34 1.16 10.27 -4.63
N ASP A 35 1.73 10.52 -5.79
CA ASP A 35 3.17 10.43 -6.04
C ASP A 35 3.92 11.39 -5.13
N PHE A 36 4.98 10.91 -4.49
CA PHE A 36 5.78 11.75 -3.59
C PHE A 36 6.59 12.81 -4.35
N MET A 37 6.99 12.54 -5.60
CA MET A 37 7.85 13.44 -6.37
C MET A 37 7.08 14.48 -7.16
N ASP A 38 5.99 14.07 -7.84
CA ASP A 38 5.25 14.95 -8.76
C ASP A 38 3.90 15.42 -8.18
N ASN A 39 3.51 14.97 -6.98
CA ASN A 39 2.16 15.18 -6.44
C ASN A 39 1.04 14.69 -7.38
N HIS A 40 1.36 13.76 -8.27
CA HIS A 40 0.41 13.23 -9.23
C HIS A 40 -0.45 12.15 -8.57
N GLU A 41 -1.77 12.25 -8.72
CA GLU A 41 -2.69 11.24 -8.20
C GLU A 41 -2.84 10.10 -9.21
N PHE A 42 -2.55 8.87 -8.78
CA PHE A 42 -2.68 7.69 -9.61
C PHE A 42 -3.38 6.56 -8.86
N GLU A 43 -4.12 5.74 -9.61
CA GLU A 43 -4.79 4.56 -9.08
C GLU A 43 -3.90 3.32 -9.20
N VAL A 44 -3.82 2.56 -8.10
CA VAL A 44 -3.12 1.29 -8.00
C VAL A 44 -4.05 0.25 -7.42
N GLY A 45 -4.17 -0.89 -8.10
CA GLY A 45 -4.82 -2.09 -7.56
C GLY A 45 -3.97 -2.73 -6.47
N PHE A 46 -4.62 -3.34 -5.47
CA PHE A 46 -3.92 -4.01 -4.36
C PHE A 46 -2.93 -5.08 -4.84
N GLU A 47 -3.20 -5.70 -5.99
CA GLU A 47 -2.31 -6.71 -6.61
C GLU A 47 -0.98 -6.13 -7.13
N TYR A 48 -0.89 -4.83 -7.34
CA TYR A 48 0.29 -4.15 -7.92
C TYR A 48 1.20 -3.53 -6.86
N ILE A 49 0.82 -3.58 -5.59
CA ILE A 49 1.64 -3.10 -4.48
C ILE A 49 2.81 -4.06 -4.32
N LYS A 50 4.03 -3.54 -4.40
CA LYS A 50 5.20 -4.30 -3.98
C LYS A 50 5.22 -4.25 -2.46
N ASP A 51 4.90 -5.40 -1.86
CA ASP A 51 5.06 -5.63 -0.43
C ASP A 51 6.50 -5.26 -0.04
N ASP A 52 6.66 -4.34 0.90
CA ASP A 52 7.95 -4.11 1.51
C ASP A 52 8.32 -5.41 2.24
N PRO A 53 9.46 -6.06 1.93
CA PRO A 53 9.81 -7.39 2.44
C PRO A 53 9.92 -7.51 3.98
N GLN A 54 9.62 -6.45 4.72
CA GLN A 54 9.84 -6.30 6.16
C GLN A 54 8.66 -6.73 7.05
N VAL A 55 7.51 -7.18 6.51
CA VAL A 55 6.38 -7.68 7.34
C VAL A 55 6.10 -9.17 7.11
N HIS A 56 7.17 -9.97 7.06
CA HIS A 56 7.11 -11.38 7.40
C HIS A 56 7.81 -11.59 8.74
N ASN A 57 7.11 -11.27 9.83
CA ASN A 57 7.46 -11.81 11.14
C ASN A 57 6.32 -12.71 11.63
N PRO A 58 6.09 -13.89 11.04
CA PRO A 58 5.53 -14.97 11.83
C PRO A 58 6.58 -15.35 12.88
N GLU A 59 6.13 -15.76 14.07
CA GLU A 59 6.99 -16.27 15.15
C GLU A 59 7.64 -15.23 16.06
N GLY A 60 6.80 -14.35 16.62
CA GLY A 60 6.96 -13.95 18.03
C GLY A 60 6.15 -14.90 18.90
N GLY A 61 6.64 -16.14 19.06
CA GLY A 61 6.00 -17.15 19.90
C GLY A 61 5.85 -16.67 21.34
N TYR A 62 4.71 -17.01 21.93
CA TYR A 62 4.45 -16.92 23.36
C TYR A 62 5.61 -17.51 24.18
N TYR A 63 6.22 -16.72 25.07
CA TYR A 63 6.65 -17.14 26.41
C TYR A 63 6.85 -15.92 27.32
#